data_AF-A0A545TT49-F1
#
_entry.id   AF-A0A545TT49-F1
#
_cell.length_a   1.000
_cell.length_b   1.000
_cell.length_c   1.000
_cell.angle_alpha   90.00
_cell.angle_beta   90.00
_cell.angle_gamma   90.00
#
_symmetry.space_group_name_H-M   'P 1'
#
loop_
_entity.id
_entity.type
_entity.pdbx_description
1 polymer ?
#
loop_
_entity_poly.entity_id
_entity_poly.type
_entity_poly.pdbx_seq_one_letter_code
_entity_poly.pdbx_strand_id
1 'polypeptide(L)'
;MLMSFEVPFYYGLGSRYSYLAASQLERIERETSCCFEWLPLQSGELIRRANQGLSPFSGPPISGQYDWNFRQRDAESWARYYGVPYHEPHAFRIDPADLARACWVAEGQGCLKEMSVLIFQAIFVKSHVITRDLLGTLARELGMDVQMFLDEIDGEETAAKHESVLRRAMTDGVFGVPSFVVGKEMFWGNDRLPLVKHALLREGEA
;
A
#
# COMPACT_ATOMS: atom_id res chain seq x y z
N MET A 1 -29.30 6.91 7.30
CA MET A 1 -28.17 6.01 7.00
C MET A 1 -27.06 6.92 6.55
N LEU A 2 -26.04 7.15 7.39
CA LEU A 2 -24.88 7.98 6.99
C LEU A 2 -24.24 7.30 5.78
N MET A 3 -24.08 8.02 4.67
CA MET A 3 -23.37 7.49 3.50
C MET A 3 -21.90 7.35 3.89
N SER A 4 -21.41 6.11 3.95
CA SER A 4 -19.98 5.83 4.10
C SER A 4 -19.30 6.17 2.77
N PHE A 5 -18.47 7.21 2.74
CA PHE A 5 -17.64 7.51 1.57
C PHE A 5 -16.52 6.48 1.46
N GLU A 6 -16.46 5.78 0.33
CA GLU A 6 -15.29 4.97 -0.02
C GLU A 6 -14.16 5.88 -0.52
N VAL A 7 -13.00 5.78 0.12
CA VAL A 7 -11.82 6.60 -0.12
C VAL A 7 -10.75 5.71 -0.75
N PRO A 8 -10.45 5.84 -2.05
CA PRO A 8 -9.38 5.10 -2.69
C PRO A 8 -8.05 5.33 -1.98
N PHE A 9 -7.44 4.24 -1.50
CA PHE A 9 -6.13 4.20 -0.87
C PHE A 9 -5.19 3.36 -1.74
N TYR A 10 -4.36 4.02 -2.52
CA TYR A 10 -3.35 3.39 -3.38
C TYR A 10 -2.05 3.20 -2.61
N TYR A 11 -1.54 1.97 -2.57
CA TYR A 11 -0.33 1.66 -1.80
C TYR A 11 0.56 0.60 -2.44
N GLY A 12 1.84 0.62 -2.06
CA GLY A 12 2.80 -0.42 -2.40
C GLY A 12 3.29 -1.12 -1.13
N LEU A 13 3.28 -2.45 -1.12
CA LEU A 13 3.62 -3.25 0.07
C LEU A 13 5.08 -3.08 0.51
N GLY A 14 5.99 -2.76 -0.42
CA GLY A 14 7.39 -2.44 -0.10
C GLY A 14 7.63 -0.99 0.35
N SER A 15 6.59 -0.14 0.40
CA SER A 15 6.75 1.27 0.76
C SER A 15 6.62 1.49 2.26
N ARG A 16 7.68 2.02 2.89
CA ARG A 16 7.69 2.45 4.30
C ARG A 16 6.50 3.34 4.65
N TYR A 17 6.25 4.33 3.80
CA TYR A 17 5.20 5.31 4.01
C TYR A 17 3.81 4.73 3.79
N SER A 18 3.67 3.72 2.92
CA SER A 18 2.41 2.99 2.78
C SER A 18 2.07 2.20 4.04
N TYR A 19 3.06 1.51 4.64
CA TYR A 19 2.89 0.84 5.93
C TYR A 19 2.50 1.81 7.03
N LEU A 20 3.24 2.91 7.17
CA LEU A 20 2.97 3.94 8.17
C LEU A 20 1.55 4.50 8.01
N ALA A 21 1.13 4.81 6.79
CA ALA A 21 -0.21 5.31 6.56
C ALA A 21 -1.30 4.27 6.84
N ALA A 22 -1.09 3.03 6.38
CA ALA A 22 -1.99 1.88 6.63
C ALA A 22 -2.24 1.68 8.13
N SER A 23 -1.22 1.87 8.97
CA SER A 23 -1.33 1.73 10.43
C SER A 23 -2.27 2.74 11.10
N GLN A 24 -2.60 3.84 10.41
CA GLN A 24 -3.43 4.92 10.92
C GLN A 24 -4.87 4.92 10.38
N LEU A 25 -5.16 4.13 9.33
CA LEU A 25 -6.42 4.22 8.61
C LEU A 25 -7.63 3.90 9.48
N GLU A 26 -7.57 2.84 10.30
CA GLU A 26 -8.69 2.47 11.18
C GLU A 26 -9.05 3.57 12.18
N ARG A 27 -8.06 4.34 12.63
CA ARG A 27 -8.30 5.49 13.49
C ARG A 27 -9.05 6.58 12.72
N ILE A 28 -8.63 6.85 11.48
CA ILE A 28 -9.27 7.87 10.64
C ILE A 28 -10.71 7.43 10.29
N GLU A 29 -10.93 6.18 9.90
CA GLU A 29 -12.27 5.63 9.64
C GLU A 29 -13.22 5.84 10.82
N ARG A 30 -12.76 5.57 12.06
CA ARG A 30 -13.57 5.83 13.26
C ARG A 30 -13.83 7.32 13.50
N GLU A 31 -12.88 8.18 13.18
CA GLU A 31 -12.97 9.62 13.43
C GLU A 31 -13.78 10.36 12.35
N THR A 32 -13.92 9.80 11.15
CA THR A 32 -14.60 10.44 10.01
C THR A 32 -15.80 9.66 9.46
N SER A 33 -16.02 8.42 9.92
CA SER A 33 -17.01 7.48 9.38
C SER A 33 -16.84 7.15 7.88
N CYS A 34 -15.63 7.37 7.32
CA CYS A 34 -15.31 6.89 5.97
C CYS A 34 -14.92 5.41 5.98
N CYS A 35 -14.82 4.82 4.79
CA CYS A 35 -14.21 3.52 4.58
C CYS A 35 -13.09 3.67 3.54
N PHE A 36 -11.89 3.14 3.81
CA PHE A 36 -10.85 3.13 2.79
C PHE A 36 -11.00 1.93 1.85
N GLU A 37 -10.95 2.19 0.56
CA GLU A 37 -10.83 1.15 -0.47
C GLU A 37 -9.34 0.84 -0.66
N TRP A 38 -8.90 -0.36 -0.27
CA TRP A 38 -7.50 -0.75 -0.33
C TRP A 38 -7.14 -1.20 -1.75
N LEU A 39 -6.26 -0.44 -2.40
CA LEU A 39 -5.84 -0.63 -3.79
C LEU A 39 -4.32 -0.92 -3.89
N PRO A 40 -3.88 -2.16 -3.59
CA PRO A 40 -2.48 -2.56 -3.69
C PRO A 40 -1.99 -2.57 -5.13
N LEU A 41 -0.82 -1.97 -5.36
CA LEU A 41 -0.18 -1.93 -6.68
C LEU A 41 1.34 -2.06 -6.60
N GLN A 42 1.96 -2.27 -7.75
CA GLN A 42 3.42 -2.30 -7.86
C GLN A 42 3.90 -0.85 -7.98
N SER A 43 4.48 -0.31 -6.91
CA SER A 43 4.78 1.13 -6.81
C SER A 43 5.87 1.60 -7.78
N GLY A 44 6.86 0.76 -8.09
CA GLY A 44 7.91 1.09 -9.06
C GLY A 44 7.38 1.22 -10.48
N GLU A 45 6.40 0.40 -10.85
CA GLU A 45 5.71 0.41 -12.14
C GLU A 45 4.82 1.64 -12.25
N LEU A 46 4.03 1.95 -11.21
CA LEU A 46 3.29 3.20 -11.12
C LEU A 46 4.20 4.41 -11.32
N ILE A 47 5.31 4.50 -10.57
CA ILE A 47 6.26 5.61 -10.65
C ILE A 47 6.82 5.74 -12.08
N ARG A 48 7.20 4.63 -12.72
CA ARG A 48 7.70 4.67 -14.10
C ARG A 48 6.63 5.15 -15.07
N ARG A 49 5.39 4.64 -14.97
CA ARG A 49 4.28 5.07 -15.83
C ARG A 49 3.96 6.56 -15.68
N ALA A 50 3.99 7.05 -14.45
CA ALA A 50 3.74 8.46 -14.15
C ALA A 50 4.89 9.39 -14.56
N ASN A 51 6.13 8.89 -14.59
CA ASN A 51 7.33 9.70 -14.84
C ASN A 51 8.08 9.32 -16.13
N GLN A 52 7.35 8.97 -17.20
CA GLN A 52 7.93 8.71 -18.54
C GLN A 52 9.05 7.65 -18.54
N GLY A 53 8.89 6.60 -17.73
CA GLY A 53 9.85 5.50 -17.58
C GLY A 53 10.94 5.74 -16.54
N LEU A 54 11.04 6.95 -15.96
CA LEU A 54 12.06 7.28 -14.97
C LEU A 54 11.63 6.86 -13.56
N SER A 55 12.61 6.46 -12.75
CA SER A 55 12.42 6.25 -11.31
C SER A 55 13.51 6.98 -10.54
N PRO A 56 13.15 7.79 -9.52
CA PRO A 56 14.13 8.47 -8.69
C PRO A 56 14.92 7.51 -7.77
N PHE A 57 14.54 6.24 -7.75
CA PHE A 57 15.23 5.16 -7.04
C PHE A 57 16.19 4.37 -7.94
N SER A 58 16.24 4.68 -9.25
CA SER A 58 17.21 4.09 -10.18
C SER A 58 18.53 4.86 -10.10
N GLY A 59 19.54 4.27 -9.47
CA GLY A 59 20.88 4.86 -9.36
C GLY A 59 21.09 5.73 -8.12
N PRO A 60 22.09 6.62 -8.13
CA PRO A 60 22.38 7.51 -7.00
C PRO A 60 21.19 8.43 -6.66
N PRO A 61 20.97 8.77 -5.37
CA PRO A 61 19.90 9.68 -4.98
C PRO A 61 19.99 11.02 -5.70
N ILE A 62 18.92 11.41 -6.41
CA ILE A 62 18.87 12.67 -7.16
C ILE A 62 18.60 13.89 -6.26
N SER A 63 18.16 13.66 -5.02
CA SER A 63 18.03 14.67 -3.96
C SER A 63 17.95 13.98 -2.58
N GLY A 64 18.07 14.75 -1.50
CA GLY A 64 18.03 14.22 -0.14
C GLY A 64 16.74 13.46 0.22
N GLN A 65 15.62 13.77 -0.44
CA GLN A 65 14.35 13.07 -0.21
C GLN A 65 14.38 11.61 -0.70
N TYR A 66 15.28 11.28 -1.63
CA TYR A 66 15.48 9.94 -2.17
C TYR A 66 16.68 9.21 -1.54
N ASP A 67 17.41 9.88 -0.65
CA ASP A 67 18.50 9.27 0.11
C ASP A 67 17.97 8.20 1.05
N TRP A 68 18.61 7.03 1.04
CA TRP A 68 18.16 5.87 1.82
C TRP A 68 18.22 6.13 3.34
N ASN A 69 19.33 6.71 3.81
CA ASN A 69 19.57 6.93 5.25
C ASN A 69 18.64 7.99 5.81
N PHE A 70 18.34 9.03 5.02
CA PHE A 70 17.31 10.00 5.38
C PHE A 70 15.94 9.32 5.50
N ARG A 71 15.48 8.61 4.47
CA ARG A 71 14.15 7.97 4.44
C ARG A 71 13.97 6.93 5.54
N GLN A 72 15.02 6.18 5.88
CA GLN A 72 14.99 5.26 7.02
C GLN A 72 14.76 6.02 8.34
N ARG A 73 15.58 7.04 8.64
CA ARG A 73 15.43 7.84 9.89
C ARG A 73 14.11 8.58 9.97
N ASP A 74 13.59 9.04 8.84
CA ASP A 74 12.29 9.68 8.73
C ASP A 74 11.16 8.69 9.03
N ALA A 75 11.18 7.50 8.42
CA ALA A 75 10.21 6.44 8.70
C ALA A 75 10.24 5.99 10.17
N GLU A 76 11.43 5.84 10.76
CA GLU A 76 11.58 5.56 12.20
C GLU A 76 10.99 6.67 13.08
N SER A 77 11.08 7.93 12.65
CA SER A 77 10.50 9.07 13.37
C SER A 77 8.98 9.07 13.31
N TRP A 78 8.40 8.78 12.14
CA TRP A 78 6.96 8.59 11.98
C TRP A 78 6.44 7.40 12.77
N ALA A 79 7.15 6.27 12.77
CA ALA A 79 6.78 5.10 13.55
C ALA A 79 6.72 5.42 15.06
N ARG A 80 7.73 6.14 15.59
CA ARG A 80 7.72 6.64 16.98
C ARG A 80 6.55 7.57 17.25
N TYR A 81 6.25 8.49 16.34
CA TYR A 81 5.13 9.42 16.47
C TYR A 81 3.77 8.71 16.51
N TYR A 82 3.59 7.68 15.67
CA TYR A 82 2.38 6.87 15.64
C TYR A 82 2.31 5.80 16.73
N GLY A 83 3.41 5.50 17.42
CA GLY A 83 3.47 4.44 18.43
C GLY A 83 3.37 3.04 17.83
N VAL A 84 3.87 2.84 16.60
CA VAL A 84 3.82 1.54 15.89
C VAL A 84 5.23 0.95 15.74
N PRO A 85 5.39 -0.39 15.75
CA PRO A 85 6.68 -1.01 15.51
C PRO A 85 7.17 -0.73 14.08
N TYR A 86 8.47 -0.59 13.91
CA TYR A 86 9.09 -0.41 12.61
C TYR A 86 10.52 -0.95 12.60
N HIS A 87 10.80 -1.80 11.62
CA HIS A 87 12.11 -2.30 11.26
C HIS A 87 12.32 -2.06 9.77
N GLU A 88 13.45 -1.46 9.42
CA GLU A 88 13.83 -1.29 8.03
C GLU A 88 13.99 -2.68 7.36
N PRO A 89 13.32 -2.95 6.23
CA PRO A 89 13.44 -4.24 5.56
C PRO A 89 14.81 -4.40 4.93
N HIS A 90 15.43 -5.56 5.14
CA HIS A 90 16.79 -5.84 4.68
C HIS A 90 16.88 -6.56 3.32
N ALA A 91 15.87 -7.35 2.94
CA ALA A 91 15.93 -8.13 1.70
C ALA A 91 14.55 -8.49 1.12
N PHE A 92 14.35 -8.11 -0.14
CA PHE A 92 13.26 -8.60 -0.99
C PHE A 92 13.84 -9.63 -1.96
N ARG A 93 13.32 -10.86 -1.96
CA ARG A 93 13.70 -11.96 -2.88
C ARG A 93 12.48 -12.48 -3.63
N ILE A 94 11.69 -11.53 -4.12
CA ILE A 94 10.43 -11.77 -4.82
C ILE A 94 10.24 -10.69 -5.87
N ASP A 95 9.47 -10.97 -6.93
CA ASP A 95 8.96 -9.91 -7.79
C ASP A 95 8.05 -8.99 -6.95
N PRO A 96 8.30 -7.67 -6.88
CA PRO A 96 7.44 -6.76 -6.14
C PRO A 96 5.98 -6.76 -6.61
N ALA A 97 5.69 -7.18 -7.85
CA ALA A 97 4.32 -7.35 -8.35
C ALA A 97 3.57 -8.45 -7.60
N ASP A 98 4.25 -9.54 -7.20
CA ASP A 98 3.66 -10.66 -6.48
C ASP A 98 3.05 -10.22 -5.14
N LEU A 99 3.61 -9.18 -4.49
CA LEU A 99 3.06 -8.65 -3.24
C LEU A 99 1.66 -8.06 -3.44
N ALA A 100 1.46 -7.32 -4.54
CA ALA A 100 0.15 -6.77 -4.86
C ALA A 100 -0.81 -7.86 -5.36
N ARG A 101 -0.32 -8.77 -6.21
CA ARG A 101 -1.11 -9.89 -6.73
C ARG A 101 -1.59 -10.84 -5.62
N ALA A 102 -0.77 -11.13 -4.62
CA ALA A 102 -1.16 -11.86 -3.43
C ALA A 102 -2.38 -11.24 -2.72
N CYS A 103 -2.44 -9.91 -2.65
CA CYS A 103 -3.59 -9.21 -2.06
C CYS A 103 -4.84 -9.32 -2.95
N TRP A 104 -4.68 -9.32 -4.28
CA TRP A 104 -5.79 -9.49 -5.22
C TRP A 104 -6.34 -10.91 -5.23
N VAL A 105 -5.48 -11.93 -5.11
CA VAL A 105 -5.93 -13.32 -4.88
C VAL A 105 -6.74 -13.40 -3.58
N ALA A 106 -6.25 -12.78 -2.50
CA ALA A 106 -6.95 -12.73 -1.23
C ALA A 106 -8.29 -11.97 -1.29
N GLU A 107 -8.44 -11.01 -2.21
CA GLU A 107 -9.70 -10.29 -2.47
C GLU A 107 -10.82 -11.24 -2.87
N GLY A 108 -10.52 -12.26 -3.68
CA GLY A 108 -11.49 -13.27 -4.12
C GLY A 108 -12.12 -14.06 -2.96
N GLN A 109 -11.50 -14.04 -1.77
CA GLN A 109 -12.00 -14.64 -0.54
C GLN A 109 -12.40 -13.60 0.53
N GLY A 110 -12.42 -12.31 0.18
CA GLY A 110 -12.78 -11.21 1.10
C GLY A 110 -11.70 -10.85 2.12
N CYS A 111 -10.44 -11.23 1.90
CA CYS A 111 -9.33 -11.06 2.85
C CYS A 111 -8.22 -10.12 2.35
N LEU A 112 -8.52 -9.20 1.42
CA LEU A 112 -7.51 -8.30 0.83
C LEU A 112 -6.81 -7.44 1.88
N LYS A 113 -7.56 -6.82 2.79
CA LYS A 113 -7.02 -5.95 3.85
C LYS A 113 -6.15 -6.77 4.80
N GLU A 114 -6.62 -7.93 5.21
CA GLU A 114 -5.93 -8.85 6.11
C GLU A 114 -4.60 -9.32 5.52
N MET A 115 -4.61 -9.75 4.25
CA MET A 115 -3.39 -10.12 3.52
C MET A 115 -2.40 -8.96 3.45
N SER A 116 -2.89 -7.76 3.15
CA SER A 116 -2.05 -6.56 3.08
C SER A 116 -1.40 -6.23 4.43
N VAL A 117 -2.16 -6.32 5.52
CA VAL A 117 -1.67 -6.11 6.88
C VAL A 117 -0.64 -7.17 7.26
N LEU A 118 -0.88 -8.45 6.94
CA LEU A 118 0.08 -9.53 7.21
C LEU A 118 1.40 -9.33 6.44
N ILE A 119 1.35 -8.95 5.17
CA ILE A 119 2.55 -8.66 4.37
C ILE A 119 3.29 -7.46 4.96
N PHE A 120 2.59 -6.37 5.31
CA PHE A 120 3.20 -5.23 5.98
C PHE A 120 3.87 -5.60 7.30
N GLN A 121 3.22 -6.43 8.12
CA GLN A 121 3.81 -6.93 9.37
C GLN A 121 5.04 -7.79 9.11
N ALA A 122 5.00 -8.68 8.12
CA ALA A 122 6.16 -9.49 7.75
C ALA A 122 7.36 -8.63 7.34
N ILE A 123 7.13 -7.56 6.57
CA ILE A 123 8.16 -6.64 6.07
C ILE A 123 8.68 -5.72 7.19
N PHE A 124 7.79 -4.97 7.84
CA PHE A 124 8.16 -3.82 8.67
C PHE A 124 8.11 -4.09 10.17
N VAL A 125 7.56 -5.22 10.61
CA VAL A 125 7.52 -5.59 12.03
C VAL A 125 8.41 -6.78 12.32
N LYS A 126 8.33 -7.82 11.49
CA LYS A 126 9.13 -9.05 11.67
C LYS A 126 10.46 -9.04 10.92
N SER A 127 10.66 -8.06 10.01
CA SER A 127 11.83 -7.94 9.13
C SER A 127 12.20 -9.26 8.45
N HIS A 128 11.20 -9.98 7.95
CA HIS A 128 11.40 -11.25 7.28
C HIS A 128 12.01 -11.05 5.89
N VAL A 129 12.75 -12.07 5.43
CA VAL A 129 13.11 -12.18 4.01
C VAL A 129 11.84 -12.51 3.24
N ILE A 130 11.48 -11.66 2.29
CA ILE A 130 10.22 -11.82 1.57
C ILE A 130 10.40 -12.73 0.36
N THR A 131 9.70 -13.85 0.36
CA THR A 131 9.74 -14.92 -0.65
C THR A 131 8.31 -15.37 -0.99
N ARG A 132 8.14 -16.14 -2.07
CA ARG A 132 6.84 -16.76 -2.40
C ARG A 132 6.35 -17.73 -1.31
N ASP A 133 7.25 -18.52 -0.72
CA ASP A 133 6.90 -19.45 0.37
C ASP A 133 6.33 -18.73 1.60
N LEU A 134 6.85 -17.52 1.89
CA LEU A 134 6.30 -16.67 2.94
C LEU A 134 4.87 -16.25 2.60
N LEU A 135 4.59 -15.82 1.35
CA LEU A 135 3.23 -15.48 0.93
C LEU A 135 2.26 -16.66 1.08
N GLY A 136 2.69 -17.87 0.69
CA GLY A 136 1.90 -19.08 0.90
C GLY A 136 1.67 -19.39 2.39
N THR A 137 2.63 -19.07 3.26
CA THR A 137 2.44 -19.19 4.72
C THR A 137 1.40 -18.20 5.24
N LEU A 138 1.45 -16.94 4.80
CA LEU A 138 0.45 -15.92 5.17
C LEU A 138 -0.94 -16.27 4.64
N ALA A 139 -1.05 -16.81 3.42
CA ALA A 139 -2.31 -17.30 2.87
C ALA A 139 -2.91 -18.43 3.72
N ARG A 140 -2.07 -19.35 4.21
CA ARG A 140 -2.51 -20.40 5.15
C ARG A 140 -3.05 -19.84 6.46
N GLU A 141 -2.44 -18.77 6.99
CA GLU A 141 -2.92 -18.09 8.21
C GLU A 141 -4.34 -17.51 8.02
N LEU A 142 -4.70 -17.15 6.78
CA LEU A 142 -6.04 -16.69 6.40
C LEU A 142 -7.00 -17.83 6.01
N GLY A 143 -6.58 -19.09 6.13
CA GLY A 143 -7.40 -20.26 5.81
C GLY A 143 -7.49 -20.60 4.31
N MET A 144 -6.64 -20.02 3.47
CA MET A 144 -6.62 -20.27 2.02
C MET A 144 -5.87 -21.57 1.69
N ASP A 145 -6.24 -22.21 0.57
CA ASP A 145 -5.43 -23.27 -0.02
C ASP A 145 -4.15 -22.67 -0.61
N VAL A 146 -3.01 -23.14 -0.10
CA VAL A 146 -1.70 -22.55 -0.44
C VAL A 146 -1.31 -22.80 -1.89
N GLN A 147 -1.64 -23.98 -2.45
CA GLN A 147 -1.26 -24.30 -3.82
C GLN A 147 -2.10 -23.48 -4.79
N MET A 148 -3.42 -23.45 -4.61
CA MET A 148 -4.31 -22.62 -5.42
C MET A 148 -3.93 -21.15 -5.32
N PHE A 149 -3.65 -20.65 -4.11
CA PHE A 149 -3.23 -19.26 -3.91
C PHE A 149 -1.95 -18.90 -4.68
N LEU A 150 -0.93 -19.78 -4.63
CA LEU A 150 0.34 -19.55 -5.33
C LEU A 150 0.17 -19.62 -6.86
N ASP A 151 -0.68 -20.52 -7.35
CA ASP A 151 -0.98 -20.63 -8.78
C ASP A 151 -1.77 -19.40 -9.27
N GLU A 152 -2.71 -18.90 -8.48
CA GLU A 152 -3.53 -17.72 -8.82
C GLU A 152 -2.73 -16.41 -8.80
N ILE A 153 -1.62 -16.31 -8.05
CA ILE A 153 -0.70 -15.15 -8.12
C ILE A 153 -0.18 -14.96 -9.55
N ASP A 154 0.07 -16.06 -10.27
CA ASP A 154 0.53 -16.06 -11.66
C ASP A 154 -0.63 -16.05 -12.68
N GLY A 155 -1.88 -16.11 -12.18
CA GLY A 155 -3.08 -16.14 -12.99
C GLY A 155 -3.32 -14.88 -13.82
N GLU A 156 -3.85 -15.07 -15.03
CA GLU A 156 -4.15 -13.97 -15.96
C GLU A 156 -5.19 -12.99 -15.37
N GLU A 157 -6.17 -13.49 -14.61
CA GLU A 157 -7.19 -12.66 -13.96
C GLU A 157 -6.58 -11.75 -12.90
N THR A 158 -5.70 -12.27 -12.04
CA THR A 158 -4.97 -11.51 -11.03
C THR A 158 -4.07 -10.45 -11.67
N ALA A 159 -3.38 -10.80 -12.76
CA ALA A 159 -2.57 -9.86 -13.52
C ALA A 159 -3.42 -8.74 -14.16
N ALA A 160 -4.58 -9.08 -14.73
CA ALA A 160 -5.52 -8.13 -15.32
C ALA A 160 -6.12 -7.19 -14.26
N LYS A 161 -6.49 -7.72 -13.08
CA LYS A 161 -6.96 -6.92 -11.95
C LYS A 161 -5.89 -5.92 -11.50
N HIS A 162 -4.65 -6.37 -11.32
CA HIS A 162 -3.53 -5.50 -10.95
C HIS A 162 -3.29 -4.38 -11.99
N GLU A 163 -3.32 -4.71 -13.29
CA GLU A 163 -3.20 -3.74 -14.37
C GLU A 163 -4.36 -2.72 -14.37
N SER A 164 -5.58 -3.18 -14.11
CA SER A 164 -6.76 -2.30 -14.03
C SER A 164 -6.62 -1.26 -12.91
N VAL A 165 -6.04 -1.65 -11.78
CA VAL A 165 -5.80 -0.75 -10.64
C VAL A 165 -4.69 0.24 -10.95
N LEU A 166 -3.61 -0.19 -11.62
CA LEU A 166 -2.58 0.73 -12.12
C LEU A 166 -3.18 1.77 -13.08
N ARG A 167 -4.04 1.35 -14.01
CA ARG A 167 -4.75 2.28 -14.90
C ARG A 167 -5.65 3.25 -14.15
N ARG A 168 -6.41 2.77 -13.16
CA ARG A 168 -7.26 3.60 -12.32
C ARG A 168 -6.44 4.64 -11.56
N ALA A 169 -5.33 4.23 -10.96
CA ALA A 169 -4.40 5.14 -10.28
C ALA A 169 -3.93 6.28 -11.22
N MET A 170 -3.57 5.95 -12.46
CA MET A 170 -3.20 6.97 -13.46
C MET A 170 -4.37 7.91 -13.80
N THR A 171 -5.59 7.41 -13.91
CA THR A 171 -6.79 8.25 -14.12
C THR A 171 -7.06 9.17 -12.95
N ASP A 172 -6.82 8.71 -11.72
CA ASP A 172 -6.96 9.50 -10.48
C ASP A 172 -5.79 10.49 -10.25
N GLY A 173 -4.84 10.57 -11.19
CA GLY A 173 -3.68 11.45 -11.11
C GLY A 173 -2.61 10.98 -10.11
N VAL A 174 -2.66 9.73 -9.68
CA VAL A 174 -1.71 9.14 -8.73
C VAL A 174 -0.38 8.86 -9.42
N PHE A 175 0.71 9.35 -8.82
CA PHE A 175 2.07 9.20 -9.35
C PHE A 175 3.05 8.55 -8.36
N GLY A 176 2.59 8.21 -7.16
CA GLY A 176 3.38 7.61 -6.10
C GLY A 176 2.49 6.99 -5.02
N VAL A 177 3.11 6.40 -4.00
CA VAL A 177 2.40 5.77 -2.88
C VAL A 177 2.95 6.22 -1.53
N PRO A 178 2.14 6.22 -0.47
CA PRO A 178 0.68 6.05 -0.50
C PRO A 178 -0.01 7.27 -1.10
N SER A 179 -1.16 7.07 -1.75
CA SER A 179 -2.04 8.16 -2.21
C SER A 179 -3.48 7.90 -1.82
N PHE A 180 -4.21 8.97 -1.57
CA PHE A 180 -5.62 8.98 -1.18
C PHE A 180 -6.42 9.87 -2.13
N VAL A 181 -7.65 9.48 -2.47
CA VAL A 181 -8.55 10.31 -3.28
C VAL A 181 -9.80 10.62 -2.48
N VAL A 182 -10.06 11.90 -2.20
CA VAL A 182 -11.26 12.36 -1.49
C VAL A 182 -12.02 13.33 -2.40
N GLY A 183 -13.20 12.93 -2.85
CA GLY A 183 -13.95 13.67 -3.86
C GLY A 183 -13.14 13.79 -5.17
N LYS A 184 -12.68 15.00 -5.48
CA LYS A 184 -11.84 15.29 -6.67
C LYS A 184 -10.38 15.56 -6.32
N GLU A 185 -10.03 15.54 -5.03
CA GLU A 185 -8.71 15.89 -4.53
C GLU A 185 -7.87 14.64 -4.30
N MET A 186 -6.61 14.66 -4.75
CA MET A 186 -5.63 13.61 -4.52
C MET A 186 -4.58 14.07 -3.52
N PHE A 187 -4.32 13.25 -2.51
CA PHE A 187 -3.33 13.50 -1.45
C PHE A 187 -2.26 12.42 -1.50
N TRP A 188 -1.01 12.80 -1.77
CA TRP A 188 0.12 11.87 -1.84
C TRP A 188 1.04 12.02 -0.63
N GLY A 189 1.26 10.91 0.09
CA GLY A 189 2.20 10.81 1.20
C GLY A 189 1.52 10.53 2.56
N ASN A 190 2.26 9.83 3.42
CA ASN A 190 1.87 9.60 4.82
C ASN A 190 1.65 10.92 5.59
N ASP A 191 2.48 11.91 5.30
CA ASP A 191 2.45 13.25 5.87
C ASP A 191 1.26 14.11 5.38
N ARG A 192 0.39 13.56 4.53
CA ARG A 192 -0.86 14.19 4.10
C ARG A 192 -2.11 13.64 4.80
N LEU A 193 -1.98 12.63 5.66
CA LEU A 193 -3.13 12.10 6.44
C LEU A 193 -3.91 13.18 7.22
N PRO A 194 -3.29 14.24 7.81
CA PRO A 194 -4.06 15.32 8.41
C PRO A 194 -4.95 16.08 7.41
N LEU A 195 -4.49 16.26 6.17
CA LEU A 195 -5.27 16.92 5.12
C LEU A 195 -6.38 16.00 4.58
N VAL A 196 -6.09 14.70 4.44
CA VAL A 196 -7.11 13.69 4.10
C VAL A 196 -8.24 13.72 5.12
N LYS A 197 -7.91 13.68 6.42
CA LYS A 197 -8.91 13.78 7.50
C LYS A 197 -9.69 15.08 7.44
N HIS A 198 -9.03 16.21 7.19
CA HIS A 198 -9.69 17.51 7.07
C HIS A 198 -10.68 17.54 5.88
N ALA A 199 -10.29 17.00 4.72
CA ALA A 199 -11.16 16.90 3.55
C ALA A 199 -12.39 16.02 3.83
N LEU A 200 -12.20 14.86 4.48
CA LEU A 200 -13.29 13.94 4.83
C LEU A 200 -14.33 14.58 5.77
N LEU A 201 -13.87 15.35 6.76
CA LEU A 201 -14.77 16.04 7.68
C LEU A 201 -15.57 17.15 6.98
N ARG A 202 -14.99 17.81 5.97
CA ARG A 202 -15.70 18.82 5.17
C ARG A 202 -16.75 18.22 4.24
N GLU A 203 -16.46 17.10 3.60
CA GLU A 203 -17.41 16.40 2.72
C GLU A 203 -18.60 15.84 3.50
N GLY A 204 -18.41 15.40 4.75
CA GLY A 204 -19.50 14.93 5.62
C GLY A 204 -20.44 16.03 6.12
N GLU A 205 -20.09 17.31 5.94
CA GLU A 205 -20.92 18.47 6.30
C GLU A 205 -21.76 19.00 5.12
N ALA A 206 -21.50 18.54 3.89
CA ALA A 206 -22.18 18.95 2.66
C ALA A 206 -23.38 18.06 2.31
#